data_AF-A0A532DM52-F1
#
_entry.id   AF-A0A532DM52-F1
#
_cell.length_a   1.000
_cell.length_b   1.000
_cell.length_c   1.000
_cell.angle_alpha   90.00
_cell.angle_beta   90.00
_cell.angle_gamma   90.00
#
_symmetry.space_group_name_H-M   'P 1'
#
loop_
_entity.id
_entity.type
_entity.pdbx_description
1 polymer ?
#
loop_
_entity_poly.entity_id
_entity_poly.type
_entity_poly.pdbx_seq_one_letter_code
_entity_poly.pdbx_strand_id
1 'polypeptide(L)'
;MKEQEPGLSNIYMELGSTFAQLVTTYPLICAHLLGQIIRSFGMDHVLWGTDSIWYGTPQWQIEAFRRFQIPDQLIEKHQYQMLTRRAKEQVFGFNSARVFGVDVEAKRREVPNDALGRLRMSYLEEGPEPSQRAYGWVAG
;
A
#
# COMPACT_ATOMS: atom_id res chain seq x y z
N MET A 1 8.75 20.45 -6.04
CA MET A 1 8.78 20.99 -4.66
C MET A 1 10.17 20.86 -4.07
N LYS A 2 10.71 19.66 -3.83
CA LYS A 2 12.08 19.50 -3.31
C LYS A 2 13.17 19.93 -4.28
N GLU A 3 12.94 19.77 -5.58
CA GLU A 3 13.86 20.29 -6.61
C GLU A 3 14.02 21.81 -6.54
N GLN A 4 12.97 22.52 -6.08
CA GLN A 4 12.95 23.97 -5.95
C GLN A 4 13.40 24.41 -4.55
N GLU A 5 12.95 23.70 -3.52
CA GLU A 5 13.20 24.00 -2.10
C GLU A 5 13.81 22.77 -1.39
N PRO A 6 15.11 22.48 -1.60
CA PRO A 6 15.75 21.27 -1.09
C PRO A 6 15.85 21.22 0.44
N GLY A 7 15.68 22.35 1.13
CA GLY A 7 15.63 22.42 2.59
C GLY A 7 14.36 21.83 3.22
N LEU A 8 13.28 21.65 2.45
CA LEU A 8 12.02 21.10 2.93
C LEU A 8 12.09 19.57 2.98
N SER A 9 12.38 19.02 4.16
CA SER A 9 12.57 17.58 4.39
C SER A 9 11.42 16.92 5.15
N ASN A 10 10.47 17.69 5.68
CA ASN A 10 9.41 17.22 6.57
C ASN A 10 8.01 17.24 5.94
N ILE A 11 7.92 17.38 4.62
CA ILE A 11 6.65 17.42 3.89
C ILE A 11 6.54 16.17 3.01
N TYR A 12 5.40 15.49 3.16
CA TYR A 12 5.10 14.22 2.52
C TYR A 12 3.84 14.33 1.68
N MET A 13 3.79 13.61 0.56
CA MET A 13 2.59 13.50 -0.25
C MET A 13 1.91 12.17 0.01
N GLU A 14 0.66 12.22 0.41
CA GLU A 14 -0.20 11.06 0.66
C GLU A 14 -1.13 10.87 -0.57
N LEU A 15 -1.39 9.62 -0.97
CA LEU A 15 -2.10 9.30 -2.21
C LEU A 15 -3.63 9.34 -2.07
N GLY A 16 -4.18 8.78 -1.00
CA GLY A 16 -5.60 8.77 -0.63
C GLY A 16 -6.55 8.44 -1.78
N SER A 17 -7.67 9.16 -1.80
CA SER A 17 -8.70 9.12 -2.85
C SER A 17 -8.15 9.37 -4.24
N THR A 18 -7.07 10.15 -4.36
CA THR A 18 -6.48 10.53 -5.66
C THR A 18 -6.07 9.31 -6.45
N PHE A 19 -5.42 8.34 -5.81
CA PHE A 19 -5.06 7.08 -6.49
C PHE A 19 -6.31 6.27 -6.84
N ALA A 20 -7.22 6.08 -5.88
CA ALA A 20 -8.43 5.29 -6.05
C ALA A 20 -9.31 5.78 -7.22
N GLN A 21 -9.51 7.09 -7.35
CA GLN A 21 -10.31 7.70 -8.42
C GLN A 21 -9.63 7.59 -9.80
N LEU A 22 -8.33 7.89 -9.86
CA LEU A 22 -7.64 7.95 -11.15
C LEU A 22 -7.28 6.57 -11.68
N VAL A 23 -6.90 5.61 -10.82
CA VAL A 23 -6.53 4.27 -11.29
C VAL A 23 -7.72 3.54 -11.93
N THR A 24 -8.94 3.83 -11.48
CA THR A 24 -10.18 3.23 -12.00
C THR A 24 -10.70 3.93 -13.24
N THR A 25 -10.67 5.28 -13.25
CA THR A 25 -11.33 6.07 -14.31
C THR A 25 -10.36 6.51 -15.41
N TYR A 26 -9.15 6.91 -15.04
CA TYR A 26 -8.18 7.54 -15.93
C TYR A 26 -6.74 7.04 -15.67
N PRO A 27 -6.44 5.76 -15.94
CA PRO A 27 -5.16 5.14 -15.54
C PRO A 27 -3.92 5.81 -16.14
N LEU A 28 -4.03 6.40 -17.33
CA LEU A 28 -2.92 7.15 -17.94
C LEU A 28 -2.65 8.47 -17.20
N ILE A 29 -3.71 9.17 -16.76
CA ILE A 29 -3.59 10.37 -15.93
C ILE A 29 -3.00 9.99 -14.57
N CYS A 30 -3.44 8.86 -14.00
CA CYS A 30 -2.86 8.30 -12.77
C CYS A 30 -1.35 8.09 -12.91
N ALA A 31 -0.91 7.49 -14.02
CA ALA A 31 0.51 7.24 -14.29
C ALA A 31 1.32 8.54 -14.39
N HIS A 32 0.78 9.54 -15.10
CA HIS A 32 1.43 10.84 -15.24
C HIS A 32 1.53 11.57 -13.89
N LEU A 33 0.43 11.59 -13.13
CA LEU A 33 0.39 12.22 -11.81
C LEU A 33 1.38 11.55 -10.85
N LEU A 34 1.38 10.22 -10.75
CA LEU A 34 2.34 9.50 -9.90
C LEU A 34 3.79 9.81 -10.29
N GLY A 35 4.09 9.87 -11.59
CA GLY A 35 5.40 10.28 -12.08
C GLY A 35 5.80 11.69 -11.63
N GLN A 36 4.89 12.65 -11.70
CA GLN A 36 5.12 14.03 -11.22
C GLN A 36 5.29 14.12 -9.70
N ILE A 37 4.50 13.38 -8.93
CA ILE A 37 4.58 13.31 -7.47
C ILE A 37 5.96 12.78 -7.06
N ILE A 38 6.35 11.62 -7.61
CA ILE A 38 7.62 10.97 -7.29
C ILE A 38 8.80 11.88 -7.64
N ARG A 39 8.77 12.56 -8.80
CA ARG A 39 9.77 13.57 -9.15
C ARG A 39 9.82 14.72 -8.14
N SER A 40 8.66 15.25 -7.77
CA SER A 40 8.56 16.47 -6.99
C SER A 40 8.93 16.30 -5.51
N PHE A 41 8.64 15.13 -4.94
CA PHE A 41 8.81 14.83 -3.51
C PHE A 41 9.92 13.81 -3.24
N GLY A 42 10.27 13.00 -4.23
CA GLY A 42 11.11 11.82 -4.05
C GLY A 42 10.29 10.61 -3.63
N MET A 43 10.70 9.42 -4.08
CA MET A 43 10.03 8.15 -3.75
C MET A 43 9.95 7.90 -2.24
N ASP A 44 10.89 8.44 -1.46
CA ASP A 44 10.99 8.28 -0.01
C ASP A 44 10.03 9.19 0.79
N HIS A 45 9.28 10.06 0.11
CA HIS A 45 8.31 11.01 0.69
C HIS A 45 6.88 10.83 0.17
N VAL A 46 6.60 9.74 -0.53
CA VAL A 46 5.26 9.35 -0.95
C VAL A 46 4.69 8.34 0.03
N LEU A 47 3.52 8.63 0.60
CA LEU A 47 2.83 7.80 1.58
C LEU A 47 1.61 7.14 0.96
N TRP A 48 1.35 5.90 1.35
CA TRP A 48 0.11 5.21 1.02
C TRP A 48 -1.01 5.61 1.98
N GLY A 49 -2.20 5.80 1.41
CA GLY A 49 -3.46 5.86 2.13
C GLY A 49 -4.60 5.59 1.15
N THR A 50 -5.73 5.20 1.74
CA THR A 50 -6.79 4.49 0.99
C THR A 50 -8.11 5.21 0.98
N ASP A 51 -8.31 6.14 1.91
CA ASP A 51 -9.60 6.79 2.15
C ASP A 51 -10.75 5.78 2.25
N SER A 52 -10.50 4.65 2.93
CA SER A 52 -11.41 3.50 2.99
C SER A 52 -12.80 3.79 3.58
N ILE A 53 -12.97 4.91 4.30
CA ILE A 53 -14.30 5.39 4.69
C ILE A 53 -15.20 5.63 3.46
N TRP A 54 -14.61 6.06 2.32
CA TRP A 54 -15.32 6.37 1.08
C TRP A 54 -15.30 5.20 0.08
N TYR A 55 -14.28 4.34 0.13
CA TYR A 55 -14.06 3.27 -0.86
C TYR A 55 -14.29 1.85 -0.33
N GLY A 56 -14.67 1.70 0.93
CA GLY A 56 -14.80 0.41 1.58
C GLY A 56 -13.44 -0.30 1.76
N THR A 57 -13.44 -1.62 1.58
CA THR A 57 -12.24 -2.43 1.78
C THR A 57 -11.08 -1.96 0.89
N PRO A 58 -9.87 -1.72 1.44
CA PRO A 58 -8.73 -1.25 0.67
C PRO A 58 -8.12 -2.33 -0.24
N GLN A 59 -8.57 -3.58 -0.14
CA GLN A 59 -7.97 -4.73 -0.84
C GLN A 59 -7.85 -4.51 -2.35
N TRP A 60 -8.90 -3.96 -2.97
CA TRP A 60 -8.89 -3.70 -4.42
C TRP A 60 -7.86 -2.64 -4.81
N GLN A 61 -7.66 -1.60 -3.98
CA GLN A 61 -6.66 -0.56 -4.23
C GLN A 61 -5.24 -1.11 -4.10
N ILE A 62 -5.01 -1.96 -3.09
CA ILE A 62 -3.73 -2.63 -2.89
C ILE A 62 -3.39 -3.50 -4.11
N GLU A 63 -4.34 -4.27 -4.61
CA GLU A 63 -4.15 -5.09 -5.81
C GLU A 63 -3.90 -4.25 -7.06
N ALA A 64 -4.66 -3.17 -7.22
CA ALA A 64 -4.48 -2.24 -8.33
C ALA A 64 -3.06 -1.66 -8.32
N PHE A 65 -2.59 -1.11 -7.19
CA PHE A 65 -1.25 -0.51 -7.10
C PHE A 65 -0.13 -1.55 -7.26
N ARG A 66 -0.33 -2.78 -6.75
CA ARG A 66 0.63 -3.88 -6.97
C ARG A 66 0.81 -4.19 -8.46
N ARG A 67 -0.27 -4.19 -9.25
CA ARG A 67 -0.23 -4.46 -10.71
C ARG A 67 0.15 -3.23 -11.53
N PHE A 68 -0.14 -2.03 -11.03
CA PHE A 68 0.03 -0.77 -11.74
C PHE A 68 1.49 -0.52 -12.15
N GLN A 69 1.71 -0.05 -13.37
CA GLN A 69 3.01 0.38 -13.87
C GLN A 69 2.83 1.69 -14.64
N ILE A 70 3.85 2.55 -14.62
CA ILE A 70 3.88 3.72 -15.49
C ILE A 70 4.26 3.20 -16.89
N PRO A 71 3.46 3.48 -17.93
CA PRO A 71 3.79 3.05 -19.29
C PRO A 71 5.14 3.59 -19.77
N ASP A 72 5.89 2.78 -20.52
CA ASP A 72 7.24 3.11 -21.00
C ASP A 72 7.28 4.42 -21.79
N GLN A 73 6.25 4.69 -22.60
CA GLN A 73 6.14 5.96 -23.34
C GLN A 73 6.15 7.20 -22.43
N LEU A 74 5.51 7.13 -21.25
CA LEU A 74 5.55 8.23 -20.29
C LEU A 74 6.90 8.30 -19.59
N ILE A 75 7.53 7.15 -19.31
CA ILE A 75 8.87 7.09 -18.73
C ILE A 75 9.88 7.72 -19.68
N GLU A 76 9.90 7.35 -20.95
CA GLU A 76 10.81 7.88 -21.96
C GLU A 76 10.59 9.38 -22.19
N LYS A 77 9.33 9.78 -22.40
CA LYS A 77 8.99 11.17 -22.70
C LYS A 77 9.29 12.11 -21.54
N HIS A 78 8.94 11.70 -20.32
CA HIS A 78 9.02 12.58 -19.16
C HIS A 78 10.22 12.30 -18.27
N GLN A 79 10.93 11.17 -18.43
CA GLN A 79 12.02 10.68 -17.57
C GLN A 79 11.53 10.26 -16.17
N TYR A 80 10.37 9.61 -16.09
CA TYR A 80 9.81 9.13 -14.81
C TYR A 80 10.54 7.90 -14.28
N GLN A 81 10.56 7.78 -12.95
CA GLN A 81 11.09 6.59 -12.29
C GLN A 81 10.11 5.42 -12.45
N MET A 82 10.64 4.23 -12.78
CA MET A 82 9.86 2.99 -12.79
C MET A 82 9.37 2.60 -11.39
N LEU A 83 8.15 2.07 -11.31
CA LEU A 83 7.57 1.53 -10.07
C LEU A 83 8.05 0.09 -9.82
N THR A 84 9.33 -0.01 -9.48
CA THR A 84 9.94 -1.29 -9.05
C THR A 84 9.23 -1.84 -7.81
N ARG A 85 9.45 -3.13 -7.52
CA ARG A 85 8.95 -3.75 -6.28
C ARG A 85 9.36 -2.95 -5.03
N ARG A 86 10.64 -2.57 -4.93
CA ARG A 86 11.17 -1.80 -3.80
C ARG A 86 10.53 -0.43 -3.67
N ALA A 87 10.30 0.25 -4.80
CA ALA A 87 9.57 1.53 -4.82
C ALA A 87 8.14 1.38 -4.26
N LYS A 88 7.43 0.33 -4.67
CA LYS A 88 6.08 0.05 -4.16
C LYS A 88 6.08 -0.28 -2.67
N GLU A 89 7.07 -1.04 -2.19
CA GLU A 89 7.24 -1.34 -0.75
C GLU A 89 7.52 -0.06 0.07
N GLN A 90 8.24 0.92 -0.51
CA GLN A 90 8.43 2.22 0.12
C GLN A 90 7.11 2.96 0.31
N VAL A 91 6.32 3.09 -0.76
CA VAL A 91 5.02 3.75 -0.72
C VAL A 91 4.07 3.03 0.23
N PHE A 92 3.95 1.70 0.14
CA PHE A 92 3.00 0.93 0.94
C PHE A 92 3.24 0.98 2.44
N GLY A 93 4.49 1.17 2.90
CA GLY A 93 4.73 1.12 4.32
C GLY A 93 6.07 1.62 4.81
N PHE A 94 7.19 1.44 4.09
CA PHE A 94 8.49 1.84 4.67
C PHE A 94 8.65 3.35 4.87
N ASN A 95 7.99 4.16 4.05
CA ASN A 95 7.98 5.61 4.24
C ASN A 95 7.17 5.99 5.50
N SER A 96 5.95 5.47 5.63
CA SER A 96 5.12 5.70 6.81
C SER A 96 5.76 5.18 8.09
N ALA A 97 6.39 4.01 8.05
CA ALA A 97 7.11 3.44 9.18
C ALA A 97 8.24 4.36 9.67
N ARG A 98 8.97 5.01 8.75
CA ARG A 98 10.00 6.00 9.10
C ARG A 98 9.39 7.23 9.76
N VAL A 99 8.28 7.75 9.22
CA VAL A 99 7.58 8.92 9.75
C VAL A 99 7.03 8.66 11.16
N PHE A 100 6.46 7.48 11.40
CA PHE A 100 5.85 7.11 12.67
C PHE A 100 6.80 6.41 13.66
N GLY A 101 8.09 6.28 13.33
CA GLY A 101 9.07 5.62 14.21
C GLY A 101 8.81 4.13 14.45
N VAL A 102 8.24 3.43 13.48
CA VAL A 102 7.91 2.00 13.56
C VAL A 102 9.10 1.15 13.11
N ASP A 103 9.64 0.33 14.00
CA ASP A 103 10.55 -0.76 13.63
C ASP A 103 9.76 -1.89 12.95
N VAL A 104 9.84 -1.93 11.63
CA VAL A 104 9.11 -2.89 10.80
C VAL A 104 9.56 -4.33 11.08
N GLU A 105 10.85 -4.56 11.31
CA GLU A 105 11.39 -5.90 11.55
C GLU A 105 10.97 -6.42 12.92
N ALA A 106 11.03 -5.56 13.96
CA ALA A 106 10.50 -5.91 15.28
C ALA A 106 9.00 -6.21 15.21
N LYS A 107 8.21 -5.37 14.54
CA LYS A 107 6.76 -5.59 14.42
C LYS A 107 6.42 -6.85 13.63
N ARG A 108 7.14 -7.15 12.56
CA ARG A 108 6.94 -8.40 11.80
C ARG A 108 7.16 -9.66 12.62
N ARG A 109 8.10 -9.65 13.57
CA ARG A 109 8.32 -10.77 14.50
C ARG A 109 7.17 -10.96 15.50
N GLU A 110 6.42 -9.90 15.80
CA GLU A 110 5.27 -9.95 16.71
C GLU A 110 3.99 -10.45 16.01
N VAL A 111 3.82 -10.22 14.70
CA VAL A 111 2.59 -10.56 13.94
C VAL A 111 2.11 -12.01 14.12
N PRO A 112 2.96 -13.06 14.08
CA PRO A 112 2.48 -14.43 14.30
C PRO A 112 1.78 -14.64 15.65
N ASN A 113 2.12 -13.82 16.65
CA ASN A 113 1.54 -13.91 17.99
C ASN A 113 0.25 -13.10 18.14
N ASP A 114 -0.16 -12.31 17.14
CA ASP A 114 -1.40 -11.54 17.18
C ASP A 114 -2.64 -12.45 16.99
N ALA A 115 -3.84 -11.88 17.10
CA ALA A 115 -5.07 -12.65 16.99
C ALA A 115 -5.23 -13.33 15.61
N LEU A 116 -4.86 -12.64 14.53
CA LEU A 116 -4.91 -13.15 13.15
C LEU A 116 -3.83 -14.19 12.89
N GLY A 117 -2.62 -13.97 13.42
CA GLY A 117 -1.51 -14.90 13.41
C GLY A 117 -1.89 -16.20 14.09
N ARG A 118 -2.47 -16.14 15.30
CA ARG A 118 -2.97 -17.31 16.02
C ARG A 118 -4.09 -18.04 15.25
N LEU A 119 -5.05 -17.31 14.67
CA LEU A 119 -6.10 -17.89 13.84
C LEU A 119 -5.52 -18.60 12.60
N ARG A 120 -4.55 -17.98 11.95
CA ARG A 120 -3.85 -18.58 10.81
C ARG A 120 -3.08 -19.83 11.20
N MET A 121 -2.39 -19.82 12.34
CA MET A 121 -1.65 -20.98 12.82
C MET A 121 -2.58 -22.13 13.21
N SER A 122 -3.68 -21.86 13.92
CA SER A 122 -4.73 -22.85 14.21
C SER A 122 -5.29 -23.45 12.92
N TYR A 123 -5.62 -22.63 11.91
CA TYR A 123 -6.08 -23.14 10.62
C TYR A 123 -5.05 -24.07 9.93
N LEU A 124 -3.76 -23.75 10.00
CA LEU A 124 -2.71 -24.58 9.41
C LEU A 124 -2.49 -25.88 10.18
N GLU A 125 -2.65 -25.87 11.50
CA GLU A 125 -2.52 -27.04 12.38
C GLU A 125 -3.73 -27.98 12.30
N GLU A 126 -4.95 -27.42 12.29
CA GLU A 126 -6.22 -28.16 12.19
C GLU A 126 -6.44 -28.75 10.79
N GLY A 127 -5.74 -28.21 9.79
CA GLY A 127 -5.87 -28.60 8.39
C GLY A 127 -7.02 -27.86 7.68
N PRO A 128 -7.07 -27.96 6.34
CA PRO A 128 -8.04 -27.22 5.54
C PRO A 128 -9.47 -27.75 5.64
N GLU A 129 -9.67 -28.90 6.31
CA GLU A 129 -10.99 -29.48 6.48
C GLU A 129 -11.82 -28.64 7.46
N PRO A 130 -13.08 -28.33 7.13
CA PRO A 130 -13.94 -27.62 8.06
C PRO A 130 -14.11 -28.47 9.32
N SER A 131 -14.00 -27.84 10.49
CA SER A 131 -14.12 -28.54 11.77
C SER A 131 -15.48 -29.23 12.00
N GLN A 132 -16.48 -28.94 11.15
CA GLN A 132 -17.89 -29.38 11.26
C GLN A 132 -18.52 -29.10 12.64
N ARG A 133 -17.87 -28.28 13.47
CA ARG A 133 -18.38 -27.86 14.77
C ARG A 133 -19.50 -26.86 14.52
N ALA A 134 -20.73 -27.26 14.78
CA ALA A 134 -21.86 -26.34 14.88
C ALA A 134 -21.73 -25.56 16.19
N TYR A 135 -21.56 -24.24 16.10
CA TYR A 135 -21.61 -23.35 17.26
C TYR A 135 -22.95 -22.63 17.28
N GLY A 136 -23.67 -22.71 18.41
CA GLY A 136 -25.01 -22.15 18.58
C GLY A 136 -25.94 -23.07 19.36
N TRP A 137 -27.20 -22.68 19.52
CA TRP A 137 -28.24 -23.55 20.08
C TRP A 137 -28.62 -24.61 19.04
N VAL A 138 -27.98 -25.76 19.11
CA VAL A 138 -28.44 -26.95 18.41
C VAL A 138 -29.59 -27.52 19.26
N ALA A 139 -30.82 -27.43 18.76
CA ALA A 139 -31.94 -28.14 19.36
C ALA A 139 -31.64 -29.65 19.24
N GLY A 140 -31.58 -30.33 20.38
CA GLY A 140 -31.43 -31.78 20.46
C GLY A 140 -32.66 -32.52 19.96
#